data_AF-A0A1Z4QJB5-F1
#
_entry.id   AF-A0A1Z4QJB5-F1
#
_cell.length_a   1.000
_cell.length_b   1.000
_cell.length_c   1.000
_cell.angle_alpha   90.00
_cell.angle_beta   90.00
_cell.angle_gamma   90.00
#
_symmetry.space_group_name_H-M   'P 1'
#
loop_
_entity.id
_entity.type
_entity.pdbx_description
1 polymer ?
#
loop_
_entity_poly.entity_id
_entity_poly.type
_entity_poly.pdbx_seq_one_letter_code
_entity_poly.pdbx_strand_id
1 'polypeptide(L)'
;MSILEFFTTVNGIAELWAANEQFLGILSSDQDDPYSISNLDGIFGSLCGIYSIRNSAGLYGSPSGIYSPYNTECLKPPIVYFQGQPALIVTKNSYYHKQVDGLPVVDPDLLLEVYTKRANTGKILNSSQPFVKIPLFSDLANSSTQLLPTSS
;
A
#
# COMPACT_ATOMS: atom_id res chain seq x y z
N MET A 1 20.60 -7.34 2.60
CA MET A 1 19.51 -6.35 2.50
C MET A 1 18.20 -7.07 2.75
N SER A 2 17.38 -6.58 3.66
CA SER A 2 16.03 -7.11 3.91
C SER A 2 15.04 -6.62 2.85
N ILE A 3 13.88 -7.27 2.73
CA ILE A 3 12.84 -6.86 1.78
C ILE A 3 12.28 -5.46 2.08
N LEU A 4 12.22 -5.07 3.36
CA LEU A 4 11.74 -3.75 3.77
C LEU A 4 12.77 -2.65 3.46
N GLU A 5 14.06 -2.95 3.62
CA GLU A 5 15.14 -2.06 3.17
C GLU A 5 15.10 -1.87 1.66
N PHE A 6 14.84 -2.96 0.92
CA PHE A 6 14.67 -2.90 -0.54
C PHE A 6 13.54 -1.94 -0.92
N PHE A 7 12.32 -2.11 -0.39
CA PHE A 7 11.21 -1.20 -0.66
C PHE A 7 11.46 0.25 -0.26
N THR A 8 12.23 0.46 0.81
CA THR A 8 12.66 1.81 1.19
C THR A 8 13.58 2.42 0.14
N THR A 9 14.49 1.62 -0.40
CA THR A 9 15.51 2.06 -1.37
C THR A 9 14.90 2.35 -2.73
N VAL A 10 13.89 1.58 -3.15
CA VAL A 10 13.31 1.69 -4.50
C VAL A 10 12.03 2.53 -4.58
N ASN A 11 11.67 3.20 -3.49
CA ASN A 11 10.48 4.06 -3.43
C ASN A 11 10.56 5.20 -4.48
N GLY A 12 9.58 5.25 -5.38
CA GLY A 12 9.48 6.24 -6.45
C GLY A 12 10.30 5.90 -7.71
N ILE A 13 11.02 4.77 -7.74
CA ILE A 13 11.94 4.43 -8.82
C ILE A 13 11.82 2.99 -9.35
N ALA A 14 11.27 2.06 -8.57
CA ALA A 14 10.94 0.73 -9.08
C ALA A 14 9.56 0.72 -9.75
N GLU A 15 9.40 -0.18 -10.71
CA GLU A 15 8.21 -0.29 -11.54
C GLU A 15 7.63 -1.69 -11.43
N LEU A 16 6.31 -1.81 -11.41
CA LEU A 16 5.60 -3.08 -11.46
C LEU A 16 5.12 -3.35 -12.88
N TRP A 17 5.43 -4.54 -13.40
CA TRP A 17 5.08 -4.94 -14.77
C TRP A 17 4.41 -6.31 -14.79
N ALA A 18 3.33 -6.44 -15.56
CA ALA A 18 2.73 -7.72 -15.86
C ALA A 18 3.48 -8.44 -17.00
N ALA A 19 3.28 -9.75 -17.10
CA ALA A 19 3.95 -10.59 -18.09
C ALA A 19 3.57 -10.32 -19.56
N ASN A 20 2.51 -9.55 -19.80
CA ASN A 20 2.12 -9.05 -21.11
C ASN A 20 2.71 -7.66 -21.44
N GLU A 21 3.80 -7.28 -20.77
CA GLU A 21 4.44 -5.98 -20.94
C GLU A 21 3.53 -4.79 -20.57
N GLN A 22 2.49 -5.03 -19.76
CA GLN A 22 1.67 -3.96 -19.21
C GLN A 22 2.34 -3.37 -17.97
N PHE A 23 2.55 -2.06 -18.00
CA PHE A 23 2.93 -1.28 -16.83
C PHE A 23 1.77 -1.22 -15.82
N LEU A 24 2.05 -1.53 -14.55
CA LEU A 24 1.07 -1.57 -13.46
C LEU A 24 1.29 -0.51 -12.38
N GLY A 25 2.28 0.36 -12.54
CA GLY A 25 2.55 1.49 -11.65
C GLY A 25 3.97 1.53 -11.11
N ILE A 26 4.34 2.71 -10.59
CA ILE A 26 5.57 2.93 -9.83
C ILE A 26 5.33 2.50 -8.38
N LEU A 27 6.29 1.75 -7.83
CA LEU A 27 6.37 1.46 -6.41
C LEU A 27 6.72 2.75 -5.66
N SER A 28 5.70 3.54 -5.34
CA SER A 28 5.82 4.84 -4.68
C SER A 28 4.83 4.97 -3.53
N SER A 29 5.25 5.63 -2.45
CA SER A 29 4.40 6.06 -1.35
C SER A 29 3.78 7.44 -1.59
N ASP A 30 4.13 8.12 -2.69
CA ASP A 30 3.49 9.37 -3.08
C ASP A 30 2.04 9.06 -3.50
N GLN A 31 1.05 9.72 -2.89
CA GLN A 31 -0.37 9.49 -3.21
C GLN A 31 -0.87 10.44 -4.30
N ASP A 32 -0.10 11.48 -4.62
CA ASP A 32 -0.45 12.50 -5.60
C ASP A 32 0.20 12.22 -6.97
N ASP A 33 1.25 11.38 -7.01
CA ASP A 33 1.84 10.88 -8.26
C ASP A 33 0.82 10.03 -9.06
N PRO A 34 0.48 10.42 -10.31
CA PRO A 34 -0.49 9.69 -11.13
C PRO A 34 -0.07 8.27 -11.50
N TYR A 35 1.23 7.93 -11.43
CA TYR A 35 1.75 6.59 -11.72
C TYR A 35 1.92 5.71 -10.48
N SER A 36 1.73 6.26 -9.29
CA SER A 36 1.97 5.55 -8.03
C SER A 36 0.90 4.49 -7.74
N ILE A 37 1.35 3.32 -7.27
CA ILE A 37 0.48 2.26 -6.73
C ILE A 37 -0.22 2.65 -5.41
N SER A 38 0.18 3.78 -4.81
CA SER A 38 -0.43 4.36 -3.60
C SER A 38 -1.43 5.47 -3.90
N ASN A 39 -1.52 5.94 -5.14
CA ASN A 39 -2.54 6.91 -5.55
C ASN A 39 -3.89 6.22 -5.70
N LEU A 40 -4.74 6.35 -4.68
CA LEU A 40 -6.04 5.67 -4.58
C LEU A 40 -7.11 6.22 -5.53
N ASP A 41 -6.84 7.34 -6.20
CA ASP A 41 -7.70 7.92 -7.23
C ASP A 41 -7.13 7.68 -8.65
N GLY A 42 -5.90 7.17 -8.75
CA GLY A 42 -5.17 6.94 -10.00
C GLY A 42 -5.47 5.60 -10.66
N ILE A 43 -5.11 5.45 -11.94
CA ILE A 43 -5.39 4.23 -12.72
C ILE A 43 -4.58 3.00 -12.28
N PHE A 44 -3.51 3.20 -11.49
CA PHE A 44 -2.60 2.17 -11.01
C PHE A 44 -2.77 1.84 -9.51
N GLY A 45 -3.27 2.77 -8.70
CA GLY A 45 -3.43 2.61 -7.25
C GLY A 45 -4.88 2.58 -6.76
N SER A 46 -5.88 2.82 -7.61
CA SER A 46 -7.29 2.84 -7.19
C SER A 46 -7.99 1.47 -7.26
N LEU A 47 -9.12 1.36 -6.57
CA LEU A 47 -9.98 0.18 -6.61
C LEU A 47 -10.72 -0.01 -7.95
N CYS A 48 -10.81 1.04 -8.77
CA CYS A 48 -11.49 1.02 -10.07
C CYS A 48 -10.53 1.15 -11.27
N GLY A 49 -9.25 1.41 -11.02
CA GLY A 49 -8.23 1.57 -12.05
C GLY A 49 -8.06 0.32 -12.89
N ILE A 50 -8.10 0.47 -14.21
CA ILE A 50 -8.04 -0.67 -15.14
C ILE A 50 -6.68 -1.40 -15.12
N TYR A 51 -5.62 -0.74 -14.65
CA TYR A 51 -4.27 -1.30 -14.51
C TYR A 51 -3.87 -1.53 -13.04
N SER A 52 -4.76 -1.25 -12.09
CA SER A 52 -4.44 -1.41 -10.68
C SER A 52 -4.55 -2.86 -10.24
N ILE A 53 -3.54 -3.32 -9.49
CA ILE A 53 -3.61 -4.60 -8.79
C ILE A 53 -4.62 -4.57 -7.62
N ARG A 54 -5.10 -3.40 -7.21
CA ARG A 54 -6.16 -3.26 -6.18
C ARG A 54 -7.57 -3.41 -6.76
N ASN A 55 -7.73 -3.36 -8.07
CA ASN A 55 -9.03 -3.53 -8.72
C ASN A 55 -9.40 -5.02 -8.80
N SER A 56 -10.22 -5.47 -7.83
CA SER A 56 -10.64 -6.87 -7.69
C SER A 56 -11.55 -7.38 -8.82
N ALA A 57 -12.10 -6.48 -9.64
CA ALA A 57 -12.85 -6.83 -10.85
C ALA A 57 -11.98 -6.77 -12.13
N GLY A 58 -10.75 -6.24 -12.03
CA GLY A 58 -9.86 -6.00 -13.16
C GLY A 58 -8.93 -7.17 -13.49
N LEU A 59 -8.32 -7.11 -14.68
CA LEU A 59 -7.41 -8.14 -15.19
C LEU A 59 -6.17 -8.36 -14.31
N TYR A 60 -5.73 -7.31 -13.61
CA TYR A 60 -4.48 -7.29 -12.84
C TYR A 60 -4.68 -7.33 -11.32
N GLY A 61 -5.91 -7.20 -10.81
CA GLY A 61 -6.21 -7.25 -9.38
C GLY A 61 -7.20 -8.34 -8.97
N SER A 62 -7.91 -8.93 -9.93
CA SER A 62 -8.90 -9.98 -9.64
C SER A 62 -8.24 -11.33 -9.32
N PRO A 63 -8.83 -12.17 -8.45
CA PRO A 63 -8.40 -13.56 -8.26
C PRO A 63 -8.50 -14.44 -9.52
N SER A 64 -9.30 -14.05 -10.53
CA SER A 64 -9.41 -14.77 -11.80
C SER A 64 -8.61 -14.10 -12.94
N GLY A 65 -7.93 -12.99 -12.68
CA GLY A 65 -7.14 -12.29 -13.68
C GLY A 65 -5.91 -13.10 -14.08
N ILE A 66 -5.70 -13.34 -15.40
CA ILE A 66 -4.60 -14.19 -15.87
C ILE A 66 -3.20 -13.61 -15.58
N TYR A 67 -3.10 -12.29 -15.37
CA TYR A 67 -1.88 -11.57 -15.01
C TYR A 67 -1.91 -11.01 -13.58
N SER A 68 -2.92 -11.39 -12.80
CA SER A 68 -3.11 -10.86 -11.47
C SER A 68 -2.17 -11.56 -10.47
N PRO A 69 -1.50 -10.81 -9.57
CA PRO A 69 -0.74 -11.41 -8.50
C PRO A 69 -1.65 -12.09 -7.46
N TYR A 70 -2.95 -11.81 -7.49
CA TYR A 70 -3.95 -12.43 -6.61
C TYR A 70 -4.52 -13.74 -7.14
N ASN A 71 -4.27 -14.08 -8.41
CA ASN A 71 -4.70 -15.34 -8.97
C ASN A 71 -3.72 -16.45 -8.56
N THR A 72 -4.19 -17.40 -7.76
CA THR A 72 -3.38 -18.52 -7.24
C THR A 72 -2.93 -19.47 -8.32
N GLU A 73 -3.51 -19.41 -9.52
CA GLU A 73 -3.14 -20.20 -10.69
C GLU A 73 -2.36 -19.38 -11.73
N CYS A 74 -1.94 -18.14 -11.41
CA CYS A 74 -1.17 -17.31 -12.33
C CYS A 74 0.21 -17.93 -12.59
N LEU A 75 0.46 -18.32 -13.84
CA LEU A 75 1.73 -18.93 -14.29
C LEU A 75 2.80 -17.92 -14.72
N LYS A 76 2.42 -16.64 -14.81
CA LYS A 76 3.33 -15.55 -15.19
C LYS A 76 2.98 -14.31 -14.35
N PRO A 77 3.30 -14.34 -13.05
CA PRO A 77 2.96 -13.25 -12.14
C PRO A 77 3.70 -11.96 -12.49
N PRO A 78 3.20 -10.80 -12.03
CA PRO A 78 3.91 -9.53 -12.15
C PRO A 78 5.30 -9.55 -11.52
N ILE A 79 6.20 -8.79 -12.14
CA ILE A 79 7.60 -8.63 -11.71
C ILE A 79 7.85 -7.16 -11.41
N VAL A 80 8.57 -6.90 -10.33
CA VAL A 80 9.11 -5.58 -10.05
C VAL A 80 10.46 -5.44 -10.72
N TYR A 81 10.63 -4.37 -11.47
CA TYR A 81 11.90 -3.99 -12.09
C TYR A 81 12.53 -2.83 -11.33
N PHE A 82 13.84 -2.91 -11.14
CA PHE A 82 14.66 -1.84 -10.60
C PHE A 82 15.84 -1.61 -11.53
N GLN A 83 15.97 -0.39 -12.07
CA GLN A 83 17.00 -0.04 -13.07
C GLN A 83 16.99 -0.98 -14.30
N GLY A 84 15.79 -1.38 -14.75
CA GLY A 84 15.61 -2.28 -15.88
C GLY A 84 15.95 -3.75 -15.61
N GLN A 85 16.34 -4.11 -14.36
CA GLN A 85 16.61 -5.48 -13.97
C GLN A 85 15.45 -6.04 -13.13
N PRO A 86 15.06 -7.31 -13.32
CA PRO A 86 14.05 -7.94 -12.48
C PRO A 86 14.58 -8.05 -11.06
N ALA A 87 13.80 -7.57 -10.09
CA ALA A 87 14.22 -7.47 -8.70
C ALA A 87 13.44 -8.42 -7.77
N LEU A 88 12.14 -8.63 -8.03
CA LEU A 88 11.30 -9.56 -7.28
C LEU A 88 10.04 -9.94 -8.05
N ILE A 89 9.41 -11.03 -7.63
CA ILE A 89 8.14 -11.53 -8.17
C ILE A 89 7.02 -11.24 -7.17
N VAL A 90 5.87 -10.78 -7.66
CA VAL A 90 4.71 -10.45 -6.82
C VAL A 90 3.60 -11.46 -7.09
N THR A 91 3.26 -12.32 -6.12
CA THR A 91 2.21 -13.33 -6.32
C THR A 91 1.71 -13.97 -5.02
N LYS A 92 0.46 -14.43 -5.03
CA LYS A 92 -0.15 -15.35 -4.05
C LYS A 92 -0.09 -16.81 -4.48
N ASN A 93 0.33 -17.11 -5.70
CA ASN A 93 0.48 -18.47 -6.18
C ASN A 93 1.59 -19.18 -5.38
N SER A 94 1.21 -20.18 -4.57
CA SER A 94 2.11 -20.92 -3.68
C SER A 94 3.08 -21.87 -4.39
N TYR A 95 2.87 -22.11 -5.69
CA TYR A 95 3.85 -22.77 -6.56
C TYR A 95 5.16 -21.97 -6.61
N TYR A 96 5.07 -20.63 -6.58
CA TYR A 96 6.21 -19.76 -6.43
C TYR A 96 6.64 -19.81 -4.96
N HIS A 97 7.55 -20.75 -4.66
CA HIS A 97 8.23 -20.82 -3.36
C HIS A 97 8.94 -19.50 -3.04
N LYS A 98 9.54 -19.38 -1.84
CA LYS A 98 10.16 -18.13 -1.35
C LYS A 98 11.08 -17.41 -2.36
N GLN A 99 11.70 -18.14 -3.29
CA GLN A 99 12.49 -17.59 -4.38
C GLN A 99 12.30 -18.41 -5.67
N VAL A 100 12.34 -17.74 -6.82
CA VAL A 100 12.40 -18.36 -8.17
C VAL A 100 13.52 -17.69 -8.95
N ASP A 101 14.44 -18.48 -9.50
CA ASP A 101 15.63 -17.99 -10.22
C ASP A 101 16.44 -16.92 -9.47
N GLY A 102 16.49 -17.03 -8.13
CA GLY A 102 17.18 -16.07 -7.26
C GLY A 102 16.40 -14.79 -6.96
N LEU A 103 15.23 -14.59 -7.58
CA LEU A 103 14.32 -13.49 -7.27
C LEU A 103 13.46 -13.84 -6.05
N PRO A 104 13.37 -12.95 -5.05
CA PRO A 104 12.45 -13.13 -3.93
C PRO A 104 10.99 -13.04 -4.40
N VAL A 105 10.14 -13.83 -3.76
CA VAL A 105 8.68 -13.80 -3.97
C VAL A 105 8.04 -13.01 -2.84
N VAL A 106 7.17 -12.07 -3.20
CA VAL A 106 6.47 -11.18 -2.28
C VAL A 106 4.97 -11.28 -2.46
N ASP A 107 4.25 -11.31 -1.34
CA ASP A 107 2.79 -11.22 -1.32
C ASP A 107 2.34 -9.80 -1.76
N PRO A 108 1.38 -9.67 -2.70
CA PRO A 108 0.90 -8.37 -3.16
C PRO A 108 0.32 -7.49 -2.04
N ASP A 109 -0.28 -8.06 -0.99
CA ASP A 109 -0.80 -7.28 0.13
C ASP A 109 0.34 -6.68 0.96
N LEU A 110 1.42 -7.44 1.19
CA LEU A 110 2.62 -6.91 1.87
C LEU A 110 3.23 -5.75 1.08
N LEU A 111 3.32 -5.88 -0.24
CA LEU A 111 3.80 -4.81 -1.12
C LEU A 111 2.96 -3.54 -0.95
N LEU A 112 1.64 -3.67 -1.09
CA LEU A 112 0.71 -2.54 -0.96
C LEU A 112 0.70 -1.94 0.44
N GLU A 113 0.78 -2.75 1.49
CA GLU A 113 0.80 -2.31 2.88
C GLU A 113 2.02 -1.42 3.17
N VAL A 114 3.20 -1.82 2.71
CA VAL A 114 4.44 -1.07 2.91
C VAL A 114 4.33 0.35 2.36
N TYR A 115 3.84 0.50 1.13
CA TYR A 115 3.73 1.83 0.50
C TYR A 115 2.55 2.64 1.03
N THR A 116 1.42 2.01 1.37
CA THR A 116 0.27 2.69 1.99
C THR A 116 0.63 3.22 3.37
N LYS A 117 1.31 2.43 4.21
CA LYS A 117 1.73 2.83 5.55
C LYS A 117 2.73 3.99 5.49
N ARG A 118 3.69 3.95 4.56
CA ARG A 118 4.66 5.03 4.34
C ARG A 118 4.00 6.34 3.91
N ALA A 119 3.01 6.28 3.02
CA ALA A 119 2.23 7.44 2.62
C ALA A 119 1.55 8.14 3.81
N ASN A 120 0.91 7.35 4.68
CA ASN A 120 0.23 7.86 5.87
C ASN A 120 1.20 8.47 6.89
N THR A 121 2.38 7.86 7.08
CA THR A 121 3.42 8.43 7.96
C THR A 121 3.95 9.77 7.44
N GLY A 122 4.14 9.90 6.11
CA GLY A 122 4.54 11.17 5.50
C GLY A 122 3.52 12.28 5.72
N LYS A 123 2.21 11.95 5.63
CA LYS A 123 1.13 12.89 5.96
C LYS A 123 1.16 13.33 7.43
N ILE A 124 1.34 12.41 8.37
CA ILE A 124 1.40 12.72 9.81
C ILE A 124 2.59 13.65 10.13
N LEU A 125 3.76 13.40 9.53
CA LEU A 125 4.94 14.25 9.72
C LEU A 125 4.73 15.65 9.12
N ASN A 126 4.15 15.73 7.93
CA ASN A 126 3.86 17.00 7.26
C ASN A 126 2.67 17.77 7.85
N SER A 127 1.77 17.10 8.59
CA SER A 127 0.62 17.71 9.27
C SER A 127 0.92 18.08 10.74
N SER A 128 2.19 18.10 11.16
CA SER A 128 2.57 18.46 12.53
C SER A 128 2.41 19.97 12.78
N GLN A 129 1.15 20.40 12.98
CA GLN A 129 0.84 21.44 13.95
C GLN A 129 1.47 21.02 15.30
N PRO A 130 2.05 21.94 16.09
CA PRO A 130 2.74 21.57 17.31
C PRO A 130 1.78 20.80 18.23
N PHE A 131 2.20 19.61 18.63
CA PHE A 131 1.53 18.80 19.64
C PHE A 131 1.25 19.68 20.86
N VAL A 132 -0.03 20.05 21.06
CA VAL A 132 -0.48 20.52 22.36
C VAL A 132 -0.31 19.33 23.29
N LYS A 133 0.68 19.43 24.18
CA LYS A 133 0.91 18.48 25.28
C LYS A 133 -0.38 18.43 26.11
N ILE A 134 -1.19 17.40 25.95
CA ILE A 134 -2.27 17.11 26.89
C ILE A 134 -1.60 16.36 28.06
N PRO A 135 -1.56 16.92 29.27
CA PRO A 135 -1.06 16.18 30.43
C PRO A 135 -2.06 15.08 30.80
N LEU A 136 -1.53 13.90 31.05
CA LEU A 136 -2.29 12.69 31.32
C LEU A 136 -2.40 12.45 32.85
N PHE A 137 -3.66 12.46 33.30
CA PHE A 137 -4.27 11.94 34.54
C PHE A 137 -4.17 12.68 35.90
N SER A 138 -5.36 12.66 36.53
CA SER A 138 -5.73 12.70 37.96
C SER A 138 -5.62 14.00 38.76
N ASP A 139 -6.78 14.60 39.04
CA ASP A 139 -7.27 14.91 40.39
C ASP A 139 -8.80 15.19 40.28
N LEU A 140 -9.65 14.27 40.73
CA LEU A 140 -10.26 14.21 42.06
C LEU A 140 -11.40 15.23 42.31
N ALA A 141 -12.57 14.63 42.56
CA ALA A 141 -13.58 15.04 43.54
C ALA A 141 -14.56 16.18 43.22
N ASN A 142 -15.83 15.76 43.11
CA ASN A 142 -16.98 16.28 43.86
C ASN A 142 -17.02 17.77 44.22
N SER A 143 -18.06 18.47 43.72
CA SER A 143 -19.04 19.04 44.65
C SER A 143 -20.36 19.40 43.95
N SER A 144 -21.45 18.91 44.54
CA SER A 144 -22.85 19.16 44.21
C SER A 144 -23.30 20.59 44.53
N THR A 145 -24.29 21.12 43.78
CA THR A 145 -25.34 22.14 44.07
C THR A 145 -25.57 23.03 42.81
N GLN A 146 -26.76 23.39 42.31
CA GLN A 146 -28.11 23.59 42.86
C GLN A 146 -29.23 23.33 41.83
N LEU A 147 -30.45 23.30 42.38
CA LEU A 147 -31.80 23.12 41.85
C LEU A 147 -32.29 24.18 40.82
N LEU A 148 -33.31 23.76 40.05
CA LEU A 148 -34.28 24.50 39.19
C LEU A 148 -34.83 25.82 39.80
N PRO A 149 -35.49 26.75 39.04
CA PRO A 149 -36.45 26.46 37.95
C PRO A 149 -36.44 27.42 36.73
N THR A 150 -37.05 26.99 35.62
CA THR A 150 -37.63 27.94 34.65
C THR A 150 -39.07 27.58 34.35
N SER A 151 -39.90 28.60 34.52
CA SER A 151 -41.32 28.70 34.23
C SER A 151 -41.58 28.87 32.74
N SER A 152 -42.58 28.16 32.21
CA SER A 152 -43.60 28.64 31.25
C SER A 152 -44.64 27.54 31.05
#